data_AF-A0A3D2I8H8-F1
#
_entry.id   AF-A0A3D2I8H8-F1
#
_cell.length_a   1.000
_cell.length_b   1.000
_cell.length_c   1.000
_cell.angle_alpha   90.00
_cell.angle_beta   90.00
_cell.angle_gamma   90.00
#
_symmetry.space_group_name_H-M   'P 1'
#
loop_
_entity.id
_entity.type
_entity.pdbx_description
1 polymer ?
#
loop_
_entity_poly.entity_id
_entity_poly.type
_entity_poly.pdbx_seq_one_letter_code
_entity_poly.pdbx_strand_id
1 'polypeptide(L)'
;MIMGLFSNNKKLCPLCGAPTPRLLPTKVEDMPLCKECAAKIDLPGGTLDTMRVADLETYMACYEENKPLRDAFTETMRRSFGFLSGSLVLDTDHRLLRFGAGDSFVFGPENLKSFRITEDGRPLFEARDGVLYCHYSDVPDRVTAMQPAIDRFYMDVHDYERMEEMDRRMHRDDDDHRPVRFRPTFDMKEPVEKFAVELTLAHPYWHSFREEIGAPDFDSYNPSAAEYLNEYEDDVNGLHELAAALLHIMDASGTEQWDEDPYAASVSAASADSASVAAAAAA
;
A
#
# COMPACT_ATOMS: atom_id res chain seq x y z
N MET A 1 1.15 20.74 63.66
CA MET A 1 0.67 21.32 62.39
C MET A 1 1.81 21.23 61.39
N ILE A 2 1.76 20.26 60.48
CA ILE A 2 2.54 20.28 59.24
C ILE A 2 1.50 20.41 58.14
N MET A 3 1.16 21.66 57.82
CA MET A 3 0.45 21.99 56.59
C MET A 3 1.52 22.27 55.53
N GLY A 4 1.36 21.66 54.36
CA GLY A 4 2.00 22.12 53.12
C GLY A 4 2.93 21.10 52.47
N LEU A 5 2.45 20.44 51.42
CA LEU A 5 2.90 20.53 50.02
C LEU A 5 2.17 19.43 49.23
N PHE A 6 1.92 19.65 47.93
CA PHE A 6 1.06 18.83 47.05
C PHE A 6 -0.45 19.10 47.16
N SER A 7 -0.87 20.34 46.88
CA SER A 7 -2.17 20.50 46.21
C SER A 7 -2.11 19.72 44.90
N ASN A 8 -2.82 18.59 44.85
CA ASN A 8 -2.81 17.64 43.75
C ASN A 8 -3.67 18.20 42.60
N ASN A 9 -3.23 19.30 41.97
CA ASN A 9 -3.90 19.93 40.84
C ASN A 9 -3.69 19.10 39.55
N LYS A 10 -4.04 17.82 39.58
CA LYS A 10 -4.17 17.04 38.34
C LYS A 10 -5.34 17.64 37.57
N LYS A 11 -5.06 18.16 36.37
CA LYS A 11 -6.12 18.56 35.46
C LYS A 11 -7.02 17.34 35.19
N LEU A 12 -8.32 17.51 35.32
CA LEU A 12 -9.29 16.45 35.07
C LEU A 12 -9.60 16.41 33.58
N CYS A 13 -9.92 15.21 33.09
CA CYS A 13 -10.34 15.01 31.71
C CYS A 13 -11.65 15.78 31.47
N PRO A 14 -11.74 16.63 30.44
CA PRO A 14 -12.97 17.40 30.15
C PRO A 14 -14.16 16.50 29.79
N LEU A 15 -13.91 15.29 29.26
CA LEU A 15 -14.96 14.36 28.82
C LEU A 15 -15.57 13.53 29.95
N CYS A 16 -14.76 13.07 30.91
CA CYS A 16 -15.19 12.10 31.92
C CYS A 16 -14.79 12.44 33.36
N GLY A 17 -14.06 13.52 33.58
CA GLY A 17 -13.58 13.92 34.91
C GLY A 17 -12.45 13.07 35.51
N ALA A 18 -11.98 12.03 34.81
CA ALA A 18 -10.89 11.18 35.28
C ALA A 18 -9.54 11.92 35.34
N PRO A 19 -8.60 11.50 36.20
CA PRO A 19 -7.27 12.12 36.27
C PRO A 19 -6.46 11.90 34.98
N THR A 20 -5.80 12.95 34.50
CA THR A 20 -5.06 12.93 33.23
C THR A 20 -3.58 12.57 33.40
N PRO A 21 -2.91 12.02 32.35
CA PRO A 21 -1.48 11.75 32.36
C PRO A 21 -0.65 13.02 32.54
N ARG A 22 0.50 12.89 33.23
CA ARG A 22 1.42 14.02 33.45
C ARG A 22 2.35 14.28 32.28
N LEU A 23 2.72 13.24 31.54
CA LEU A 23 3.70 13.29 30.47
C LEU A 23 2.98 13.10 29.14
N LEU A 24 3.23 14.03 28.22
CA LEU A 24 2.73 14.03 26.84
C LEU A 24 1.25 13.63 26.73
N PRO A 25 0.33 14.28 27.47
CA PRO A 25 -1.07 13.97 27.33
C PRO A 25 -1.55 14.39 25.94
N THR A 26 -2.40 13.57 25.34
CA THR A 26 -3.27 14.00 24.24
C THR A 26 -4.13 15.16 24.74
N LYS A 27 -4.27 16.21 23.94
CA LYS A 27 -4.99 17.42 24.32
C LYS A 27 -6.02 17.80 23.27
N VAL A 28 -7.07 18.46 23.74
CA VAL A 28 -8.05 19.19 22.93
C VAL A 28 -8.21 20.57 23.59
N GLU A 29 -8.15 21.66 22.83
CA GLU A 29 -8.15 23.04 23.37
C GLU A 29 -7.20 23.23 24.58
N ASP A 30 -5.96 22.73 24.49
CA ASP A 30 -4.96 22.72 25.58
C ASP A 30 -5.36 22.00 26.87
N MET A 31 -6.52 21.34 26.90
CA MET A 31 -7.00 20.51 28.01
C MET A 31 -6.58 19.05 27.81
N PRO A 32 -5.89 18.43 28.79
CA PRO A 32 -5.44 17.05 28.66
C PRO A 32 -6.60 16.05 28.77
N LEU A 33 -6.53 14.96 28.02
CA LEU A 33 -7.44 13.83 28.09
C LEU A 33 -6.89 12.71 28.99
N CYS A 34 -7.77 11.92 29.62
CA CYS A 34 -7.35 10.69 30.30
C CYS A 34 -6.95 9.62 29.27
N LYS A 35 -6.23 8.59 29.70
CA LYS A 35 -5.75 7.52 28.80
C LYS A 35 -6.89 6.82 28.06
N GLU A 36 -8.01 6.57 28.74
CA GLU A 36 -9.15 5.85 28.16
C GLU A 36 -9.87 6.67 27.08
N CYS A 37 -10.12 7.96 27.33
CA CYS A 37 -10.69 8.84 26.31
C CYS A 37 -9.72 9.06 25.15
N ALA A 38 -8.42 9.25 25.45
CA ALA A 38 -7.40 9.40 24.43
C ALA A 38 -7.26 8.16 23.53
N ALA A 39 -7.43 6.96 24.09
CA ALA A 39 -7.37 5.71 23.33
C ALA A 39 -8.52 5.52 22.33
N LYS A 40 -9.64 6.24 22.52
CA LYS A 40 -10.79 6.22 21.61
C LYS A 40 -10.66 7.25 20.48
N ILE A 41 -9.62 8.08 20.48
CA ILE A 41 -9.42 9.09 19.45
C ILE A 41 -8.79 8.43 18.23
N ASP A 42 -9.62 8.11 17.25
CA ASP A 42 -9.26 7.50 15.97
C ASP A 42 -9.37 8.52 14.81
N LEU A 43 -9.20 9.80 15.08
CA LEU A 43 -9.37 10.85 14.07
C LEU A 43 -8.15 10.95 13.14
N PRO A 44 -8.35 11.34 11.86
CA PRO A 44 -7.24 11.65 10.96
C PRO A 44 -6.30 12.72 11.55
N GLY A 45 -5.01 12.61 11.22
CA GLY A 45 -3.97 13.48 11.77
C GLY A 45 -4.30 14.97 11.67
N GLY A 46 -4.09 15.70 12.76
CA GLY A 46 -4.36 17.14 12.85
C GLY A 46 -5.83 17.53 13.09
N THR A 47 -6.79 16.61 12.95
CA THR A 47 -8.21 16.92 13.20
C THR A 47 -8.43 17.36 14.64
N LEU A 48 -7.90 16.59 15.59
CA LEU A 48 -8.03 16.88 17.03
C LEU A 48 -7.45 18.24 17.42
N ASP A 49 -6.37 18.69 16.77
CA ASP A 49 -5.67 19.94 17.08
C ASP A 49 -6.54 21.18 16.81
N THR A 50 -7.58 21.04 15.99
CA THR A 50 -8.50 22.11 15.60
C THR A 50 -9.89 21.98 16.22
N MET A 51 -10.16 20.86 16.92
CA MET A 51 -11.46 20.60 17.53
C MET A 51 -11.63 21.33 18.86
N ARG A 52 -12.86 21.77 19.13
CA ARG A 52 -13.27 22.20 20.48
C ARG A 52 -13.70 21.00 21.32
N VAL A 53 -13.74 21.14 22.64
CA VAL A 53 -14.24 20.06 23.52
C VAL A 53 -15.66 19.61 23.12
N ALA A 54 -16.55 20.53 22.80
CA ALA A 54 -17.92 20.19 22.39
C ALA A 54 -17.98 19.40 21.06
N ASP A 55 -17.07 19.71 20.12
CA ASP A 55 -16.96 18.97 18.86
C ASP A 55 -16.40 17.56 19.14
N LEU A 56 -15.46 17.44 20.09
CA LEU A 56 -14.94 16.15 20.54
C LEU A 56 -16.00 15.32 21.28
N GLU A 57 -16.85 15.92 22.12
CA GLU A 57 -17.98 15.22 22.76
C GLU A 57 -18.93 14.61 21.71
N THR A 58 -19.18 15.34 20.62
CA THR A 58 -19.97 14.87 19.49
C THR A 58 -19.30 13.68 18.79
N TYR A 59 -17.99 13.75 18.58
CA TYR A 59 -17.22 12.62 18.07
C TYR A 59 -17.31 11.40 19.00
N MET A 60 -17.15 11.59 20.31
CA MET A 60 -17.20 10.49 21.27
C MET A 60 -18.56 9.80 21.26
N ALA A 61 -19.67 10.55 21.12
CA ALA A 61 -21.00 9.98 20.96
C ALA A 61 -21.09 9.11 19.69
N CYS A 62 -20.61 9.63 18.55
CA CYS A 62 -20.53 8.88 17.29
C CYS A 62 -19.68 7.60 17.42
N TYR A 63 -18.56 7.68 18.13
CA TYR A 63 -17.69 6.53 18.42
C TYR A 63 -18.39 5.48 19.30
N GLU A 64 -19.15 5.88 20.32
CA GLU A 64 -19.91 4.93 21.14
C GLU A 64 -21.07 4.30 20.36
N GLU A 65 -21.76 5.06 19.50
CA GLU A 65 -22.80 4.54 18.60
C GLU A 65 -22.25 3.51 17.60
N ASN A 66 -20.98 3.62 17.22
CA ASN A 66 -20.28 2.67 16.37
C ASN A 66 -19.92 1.34 17.06
N LYS A 67 -20.12 1.22 18.38
CA LYS A 67 -19.80 0.03 19.18
C LYS A 67 -20.39 -1.29 18.64
N PRO A 68 -21.68 -1.37 18.22
CA PRO A 68 -22.23 -2.62 17.69
C PRO A 68 -21.50 -3.11 16.44
N LEU A 69 -21.05 -2.19 15.57
CA LEU A 69 -20.27 -2.55 14.38
C LEU A 69 -18.89 -3.07 14.76
N ARG A 70 -18.21 -2.44 15.73
CA ARG A 70 -16.92 -2.92 16.25
C ARG A 70 -17.02 -4.27 16.93
N ASP A 71 -18.06 -4.48 17.74
CA ASP A 71 -18.28 -5.73 18.46
C ASP A 71 -18.65 -6.88 17.49
N ALA A 72 -19.26 -6.57 16.33
CA ALA A 72 -19.61 -7.56 15.28
C ALA A 72 -18.49 -7.80 14.25
N PHE A 73 -17.51 -6.91 14.16
CA PHE A 73 -16.47 -6.94 13.13
C PHE A 73 -15.63 -8.23 13.21
N THR A 74 -15.60 -8.97 12.11
CA THR A 74 -14.81 -10.19 11.94
C THR A 74 -13.83 -9.97 10.79
N GLU A 75 -12.54 -10.05 11.10
CA GLU A 75 -11.49 -9.87 10.09
C GLU A 75 -11.51 -11.04 9.08
N THR A 76 -11.87 -10.74 7.84
CA THR A 76 -11.79 -11.70 6.71
C THR A 76 -10.57 -11.45 5.84
N MET A 77 -10.10 -10.19 5.77
CA MET A 77 -8.95 -9.80 4.97
C MET A 77 -8.20 -8.64 5.61
N ARG A 78 -6.87 -8.64 5.49
CA ARG A 78 -6.00 -7.56 5.93
C ARG A 78 -4.99 -7.24 4.85
N ARG A 79 -4.84 -5.95 4.57
CA ARG A 79 -3.72 -5.42 3.79
C ARG A 79 -2.94 -4.44 4.66
N SER A 80 -1.65 -4.72 4.82
CA SER A 80 -0.71 -3.95 5.62
C SER A 80 0.18 -3.15 4.68
N PHE A 81 0.40 -1.86 4.96
CA PHE A 81 1.14 -0.95 4.09
C PHE A 81 2.60 -0.71 4.56
N GLY A 82 3.12 -1.57 5.44
CA GLY A 82 4.46 -1.46 6.02
C GLY A 82 4.47 -1.15 7.52
N PHE A 83 5.66 -1.07 8.11
CA PHE A 83 5.85 -0.96 9.57
C PHE A 83 5.44 0.41 10.15
N LEU A 84 5.49 1.48 9.35
CA LEU A 84 5.14 2.84 9.76
C LEU A 84 3.77 3.30 9.23
N SER A 85 3.15 2.50 8.37
CA SER A 85 1.92 2.80 7.67
C SER A 85 0.75 2.06 8.32
N GLY A 86 -0.48 2.52 8.05
CA GLY A 86 -1.67 1.86 8.57
C GLY A 86 -1.89 0.45 8.03
N SER A 87 -2.99 -0.17 8.46
CA SER A 87 -3.53 -1.37 7.82
C SER A 87 -4.97 -1.14 7.43
N LEU A 88 -5.37 -1.66 6.28
CA LEU A 88 -6.77 -1.74 5.87
C LEU A 88 -7.27 -3.15 6.22
N VAL A 89 -8.26 -3.21 7.10
CA VAL A 89 -8.85 -4.47 7.56
C VAL A 89 -10.30 -4.52 7.11
N LEU A 90 -10.67 -5.60 6.45
CA LEU A 90 -11.98 -5.81 5.86
C LEU A 90 -12.70 -6.97 6.56
N ASP A 91 -14.01 -6.80 6.67
CA ASP A 91 -14.99 -7.83 7.00
C ASP A 91 -15.94 -7.93 5.82
N THR A 92 -15.64 -8.84 4.90
CA THR A 92 -16.41 -9.01 3.66
C THR A 92 -17.78 -9.61 3.90
N ASP A 93 -17.95 -10.44 4.95
CA ASP A 93 -19.21 -11.08 5.29
C ASP A 93 -20.27 -10.07 5.76
N HIS A 94 -19.85 -9.09 6.58
CA HIS A 94 -20.72 -8.03 7.08
C HIS A 94 -20.62 -6.73 6.27
N ARG A 95 -19.77 -6.71 5.23
CA ARG A 95 -19.48 -5.54 4.39
C ARG A 95 -18.99 -4.34 5.19
N LEU A 96 -18.03 -4.57 6.08
CA LEU A 96 -17.43 -3.54 6.93
C LEU A 96 -15.94 -3.38 6.62
N LEU A 97 -15.40 -2.19 6.91
CA LEU A 97 -13.95 -1.94 6.84
C LEU A 97 -13.50 -1.06 8.01
N ARG A 98 -12.21 -1.10 8.33
CA ARG A 98 -11.59 -0.19 9.30
C ARG A 98 -10.14 0.11 8.96
N PHE A 99 -9.65 1.23 9.49
CA PHE A 99 -8.24 1.61 9.42
C PHE A 99 -7.56 1.26 10.74
N GLY A 100 -6.50 0.46 10.69
CA GLY A 100 -5.76 0.02 11.86
C GLY A 100 -6.31 -1.26 12.50
N ALA A 101 -6.15 -1.37 13.83
CA ALA A 101 -6.40 -2.60 14.58
C ALA A 101 -7.10 -2.32 15.93
N GLY A 102 -7.58 -3.37 16.59
CA GLY A 102 -8.18 -3.26 17.92
C GLY A 102 -9.59 -2.70 17.90
N ASP A 103 -9.82 -1.58 18.59
CA ASP A 103 -11.13 -0.92 18.72
C ASP A 103 -11.31 0.25 17.74
N SER A 104 -10.52 0.33 16.66
CA SER A 104 -10.68 1.37 15.62
C SER A 104 -12.11 1.46 15.09
N PHE A 105 -12.48 2.66 14.63
CA PHE A 105 -13.78 2.95 14.07
C PHE A 105 -14.06 2.05 12.85
N VAL A 106 -15.28 1.52 12.79
CA VAL A 106 -15.70 0.61 11.72
C VAL A 106 -16.66 1.33 10.78
N PHE A 107 -16.36 1.28 9.50
CA PHE A 107 -17.14 1.90 8.43
C PHE A 107 -18.06 0.87 7.79
N GLY A 108 -19.29 1.29 7.52
CA GLY A 108 -20.26 0.53 6.74
C GLY A 108 -20.16 0.82 5.25
N PRO A 109 -20.93 0.09 4.43
CA PRO A 109 -20.97 0.27 2.97
C PRO A 109 -21.37 1.70 2.58
N GLU A 110 -22.25 2.35 3.34
CA GLU A 110 -22.70 3.72 3.11
C GLU A 110 -21.59 4.78 3.25
N ASN A 111 -20.49 4.43 3.91
CA ASN A 111 -19.36 5.32 4.08
C ASN A 111 -18.36 5.24 2.92
N LEU A 112 -18.34 4.18 2.12
CA LEU A 112 -17.39 4.04 1.01
C LEU A 112 -18.02 4.55 -0.30
N LYS A 113 -17.53 5.69 -0.82
CA LYS A 113 -18.08 6.27 -2.07
C LYS A 113 -17.41 5.73 -3.33
N SER A 114 -16.09 5.65 -3.29
CA SER A 114 -15.27 5.25 -4.42
C SER A 114 -13.87 4.91 -3.92
N PHE A 115 -13.12 4.17 -4.73
CA PHE A 115 -11.71 3.94 -4.48
C PHE A 115 -10.92 3.85 -5.78
N ARG A 116 -9.61 4.01 -5.65
CA ARG A 116 -8.65 3.86 -6.74
C ARG A 116 -7.38 3.20 -6.21
N ILE A 117 -6.83 2.29 -6.99
CA ILE A 117 -5.50 1.72 -6.79
C ILE A 117 -4.64 2.11 -7.99
N THR A 118 -3.47 2.67 -7.75
CA THR A 118 -2.58 3.17 -8.80
C THR A 118 -1.17 2.62 -8.71
N GLU A 119 -0.50 2.47 -9.85
CA GLU A 119 0.95 2.32 -10.00
C GLU A 119 1.57 3.68 -10.38
N ASP A 120 2.45 4.26 -9.55
CA ASP A 120 3.05 5.58 -9.78
C ASP A 120 2.05 6.70 -10.20
N GLY A 121 0.80 6.61 -9.72
CA GLY A 121 -0.29 7.53 -10.03
C GLY A 121 -1.14 7.18 -11.27
N ARG A 122 -0.78 6.14 -12.04
CA ARG A 122 -1.61 5.58 -13.11
C ARG A 122 -2.60 4.58 -12.54
N PRO A 123 -3.90 4.64 -12.86
CA PRO A 123 -4.89 3.72 -12.31
C PRO A 123 -4.72 2.29 -12.83
N LEU A 124 -4.71 1.33 -11.90
CA LEU A 124 -4.88 -0.09 -12.18
C LEU A 124 -6.33 -0.53 -11.93
N PHE A 125 -6.90 -0.04 -10.83
CA PHE A 125 -8.25 -0.38 -10.41
C PHE A 125 -8.98 0.87 -9.95
N GLU A 126 -10.19 1.10 -10.43
CA GLU A 126 -11.05 2.19 -10.02
C GLU A 126 -12.46 1.69 -9.78
N ALA A 127 -13.03 1.97 -8.61
CA ALA A 127 -14.45 1.67 -8.40
C ALA A 127 -15.27 2.93 -8.19
N ARG A 128 -16.35 3.02 -8.97
CA ARG A 128 -17.38 4.05 -8.85
C ARG A 128 -18.71 3.47 -9.29
N ASP A 129 -19.79 3.92 -8.64
CA ASP A 129 -21.17 3.58 -9.03
C ASP A 129 -21.42 2.06 -9.16
N GLY A 130 -20.81 1.25 -8.29
CA GLY A 130 -20.97 -0.21 -8.29
C GLY A 130 -20.21 -0.95 -9.40
N VAL A 131 -19.34 -0.27 -10.15
CA VAL A 131 -18.49 -0.89 -11.17
C VAL A 131 -17.03 -0.73 -10.79
N LEU A 132 -16.28 -1.84 -10.83
CA LEU A 132 -14.83 -1.88 -10.77
C LEU A 132 -14.26 -1.88 -12.19
N TYR A 133 -13.59 -0.80 -12.56
CA TYR A 133 -12.85 -0.65 -13.80
C TYR A 133 -11.42 -1.14 -13.58
N CYS A 134 -11.01 -2.12 -14.38
CA CYS A 134 -9.68 -2.72 -14.37
C CYS A 134 -8.91 -2.29 -15.61
N HIS A 135 -7.73 -1.71 -15.43
CA HIS A 135 -6.89 -1.14 -16.47
C HIS A 135 -5.65 -1.99 -16.69
N TYR A 136 -5.28 -2.20 -17.96
CA TYR A 136 -4.05 -2.88 -18.31
C TYR A 136 -2.83 -1.98 -18.05
N SER A 137 -1.80 -2.56 -17.43
CA SER A 137 -0.51 -1.91 -17.19
C SER A 137 0.46 -2.11 -18.36
N ASP A 138 1.28 -1.11 -18.62
CA ASP A 138 2.41 -1.18 -19.56
C ASP A 138 3.72 -1.65 -18.88
N VAL A 139 3.70 -1.91 -17.57
CA VAL A 139 4.87 -2.39 -16.82
C VAL A 139 5.45 -3.69 -17.41
N PRO A 140 4.65 -4.71 -17.77
CA PRO A 140 5.20 -5.93 -18.33
C PRO A 140 5.99 -5.72 -19.63
N ASP A 141 5.50 -4.85 -20.51
CA ASP A 141 6.19 -4.47 -21.75
C ASP A 141 7.48 -3.71 -21.45
N ARG A 142 7.46 -2.80 -20.47
CA ARG A 142 8.62 -2.02 -20.06
C ARG A 142 9.71 -2.89 -19.44
N VAL A 143 9.34 -3.86 -18.62
CA VAL A 143 10.28 -4.86 -18.06
C VAL A 143 10.90 -5.70 -19.17
N THR A 144 10.08 -6.18 -20.11
CA THR A 144 10.57 -6.96 -21.26
C THR A 144 11.55 -6.15 -22.11
N ALA A 145 11.28 -4.85 -22.30
CA ALA A 145 12.16 -3.94 -23.03
C ALA A 145 13.51 -3.68 -22.32
N MET A 146 13.63 -4.00 -21.02
CA MET A 146 14.89 -3.88 -20.26
C MET A 146 15.81 -5.10 -20.42
N GLN A 147 15.36 -6.19 -21.06
CA GLN A 147 16.18 -7.39 -21.25
C GLN A 147 17.57 -7.13 -21.86
N PRO A 148 17.74 -6.27 -22.90
CA PRO A 148 19.06 -5.98 -23.44
C PRO A 148 20.00 -5.29 -22.45
N ALA A 149 19.46 -4.53 -21.49
CA ALA A 149 20.26 -3.89 -20.44
C ALA A 149 20.69 -4.89 -19.36
N ILE A 150 19.80 -5.83 -19.01
CA ILE A 150 20.12 -6.97 -18.13
C ILE A 150 21.22 -7.84 -18.77
N ASP A 151 21.09 -8.15 -20.06
CA ASP A 151 22.11 -8.92 -20.79
C ASP A 151 23.46 -8.20 -20.79
N ARG A 152 23.46 -6.88 -21.00
CA ARG A 152 24.67 -6.04 -20.94
C ARG A 152 25.31 -6.06 -19.57
N PHE A 153 24.52 -6.01 -18.50
CA PHE A 153 25.03 -6.11 -17.14
C PHE A 153 25.76 -7.44 -16.90
N TYR A 154 25.21 -8.57 -17.34
CA TYR A 154 25.90 -9.86 -17.19
C TYR A 154 27.17 -9.95 -18.04
N MET A 155 27.23 -9.29 -19.20
CA MET A 155 28.49 -9.15 -19.95
C MET A 155 29.54 -8.37 -19.13
N ASP A 156 29.14 -7.27 -18.50
CA ASP A 156 30.04 -6.45 -17.69
C ASP A 156 30.52 -7.21 -16.43
N VAL A 157 29.64 -7.98 -15.79
CA VAL A 157 30.00 -8.87 -14.67
C VAL A 157 31.02 -9.93 -15.12
N HIS A 158 30.79 -10.58 -16.26
CA HIS A 158 31.71 -11.59 -16.79
C HIS A 158 33.07 -11.00 -17.18
N ASP A 159 33.11 -9.80 -17.77
CA ASP A 159 34.36 -9.11 -18.08
C ASP A 159 35.09 -8.69 -16.80
N TYR A 160 34.37 -8.23 -15.77
CA TYR A 160 34.91 -7.97 -14.44
C TYR A 160 35.54 -9.24 -13.83
N GLU A 161 34.83 -10.37 -13.84
CA GLU A 161 35.32 -11.64 -13.30
C GLU A 161 36.57 -12.14 -14.03
N ARG A 162 36.62 -12.01 -15.36
CA ARG A 162 37.80 -12.35 -16.17
C ARG A 162 39.00 -11.48 -15.81
N MET A 163 38.80 -10.18 -15.64
CA MET A 163 39.87 -9.26 -15.24
C MET A 163 40.35 -9.56 -13.82
N GLU A 164 39.44 -9.79 -12.89
CA GLU A 164 39.76 -10.17 -11.51
C GLU A 164 40.58 -11.46 -11.44
N GLU A 165 40.25 -12.47 -12.26
CA GLU A 165 41.01 -13.72 -12.36
C GLU A 165 42.42 -13.50 -12.93
N MET A 166 42.54 -12.69 -13.99
CA MET A 166 43.82 -12.33 -14.59
C MET A 166 44.71 -11.58 -13.60
N ASP A 167 44.14 -10.62 -12.86
CA ASP A 167 44.85 -9.86 -11.82
C ASP A 167 45.31 -10.81 -10.69
N ARG A 168 44.48 -11.78 -10.25
CA ARG A 168 44.90 -12.81 -9.26
C ARG A 168 46.05 -13.69 -9.76
N ARG A 169 46.10 -13.99 -11.07
CA ARG A 169 47.18 -14.79 -11.67
C ARG A 169 48.48 -13.99 -11.82
N MET A 170 48.40 -12.70 -12.14
CA MET A 170 49.58 -11.85 -12.34
C MET A 170 50.17 -11.29 -11.03
N HIS A 171 49.33 -10.96 -10.05
CA HIS A 171 49.73 -10.36 -8.77
C HIS A 171 49.78 -11.37 -7.62
N ARG A 172 50.15 -12.63 -7.91
CA ARG A 172 50.13 -13.72 -6.92
C ARG A 172 51.02 -13.48 -5.69
N ASP A 173 52.08 -12.68 -5.85
CA ASP A 173 53.12 -12.43 -4.83
C ASP A 173 53.17 -10.97 -4.34
N ASP A 174 52.30 -10.06 -4.82
CA ASP A 174 52.33 -8.63 -4.50
C ASP A 174 50.90 -8.04 -4.43
N ASP A 175 50.31 -8.11 -3.24
CA ASP A 175 48.92 -7.67 -2.95
C ASP A 175 48.77 -6.14 -2.94
N ASP A 176 49.87 -5.39 -2.70
CA ASP A 176 49.85 -3.93 -2.49
C ASP A 176 49.65 -3.13 -3.79
N HIS A 177 49.78 -3.76 -4.96
CA HIS A 177 49.68 -3.11 -6.28
C HIS A 177 48.41 -3.47 -7.06
N ARG A 178 47.43 -4.16 -6.45
CA ARG A 178 46.20 -4.56 -7.14
C ARG A 178 45.31 -3.32 -7.41
N PRO A 179 44.89 -3.07 -8.66
CA PRO A 179 43.94 -2.01 -8.93
C PRO A 179 42.60 -2.30 -8.24
N VAL A 180 42.06 -1.31 -7.53
CA VAL A 180 40.72 -1.40 -6.93
C VAL A 180 39.70 -1.37 -8.06
N ARG A 181 38.99 -2.48 -8.26
CA ARG A 181 37.88 -2.60 -9.19
C ARG A 181 36.60 -2.80 -8.41
N PHE A 182 35.57 -2.04 -8.74
CA PHE A 182 34.24 -2.24 -8.16
C PHE A 182 33.49 -3.24 -9.03
N ARG A 183 32.83 -4.19 -8.36
CA ARG A 183 31.90 -5.11 -9.04
C ARG A 183 30.77 -4.28 -9.66
N PRO A 184 30.38 -4.56 -10.92
CA PRO A 184 29.21 -3.91 -11.52
C PRO A 184 27.95 -4.12 -10.68
N THR A 185 27.08 -3.10 -10.66
CA THR A 185 25.74 -3.13 -10.07
C THR A 185 24.71 -2.74 -11.12
N PHE A 186 23.53 -3.33 -11.04
CA PHE A 186 22.40 -3.00 -11.90
C PHE A 186 21.58 -1.88 -11.27
N ASP A 187 21.88 -0.64 -11.66
CA ASP A 187 21.28 0.58 -11.10
C ASP A 187 20.40 1.28 -12.14
N MET A 188 19.42 0.56 -12.70
CA MET A 188 18.44 1.16 -13.61
C MET A 188 17.23 1.69 -12.85
N LYS A 189 16.53 2.66 -13.44
CA LYS A 189 15.26 3.11 -12.89
C LYS A 189 14.23 1.98 -13.01
N GLU A 190 13.55 1.71 -11.90
CA GLU A 190 12.49 0.71 -11.84
C GLU A 190 11.30 1.05 -12.74
N PRO A 191 10.66 0.05 -13.35
CA PRO A 191 9.41 0.20 -14.09
C PRO A 191 8.29 0.82 -13.26
N VAL A 192 8.14 0.43 -12.01
CA VAL A 192 7.21 1.03 -11.06
C VAL A 192 7.93 1.20 -9.73
N GLU A 193 7.77 2.35 -9.08
CA GLU A 193 8.39 2.61 -7.78
C GLU A 193 7.42 2.26 -6.64
N LYS A 194 6.12 2.50 -6.83
CA LYS A 194 5.11 2.28 -5.80
C LYS A 194 3.70 2.05 -6.32
N PHE A 195 2.93 1.34 -5.51
CA PHE A 195 1.47 1.33 -5.58
C PHE A 195 0.87 2.30 -4.55
N ALA A 196 -0.34 2.78 -4.80
CA ALA A 196 -1.10 3.56 -3.84
C ALA A 196 -2.56 3.10 -3.80
N VAL A 197 -3.11 2.95 -2.60
CA VAL A 197 -4.52 2.64 -2.37
C VAL A 197 -5.20 3.89 -1.81
N GLU A 198 -6.20 4.38 -2.53
CA GLU A 198 -6.93 5.60 -2.21
C GLU A 198 -8.42 5.30 -2.05
N LEU A 199 -8.99 5.54 -0.87
CA LEU A 199 -10.42 5.45 -0.62
C LEU A 199 -11.01 6.85 -0.43
N THR A 200 -12.20 7.09 -0.99
CA THR A 200 -13.00 8.29 -0.72
C THR A 200 -14.21 7.93 0.12
N LEU A 201 -14.39 8.65 1.23
CA LEU A 201 -15.38 8.31 2.24
C LEU A 201 -16.46 9.39 2.40
N ALA A 202 -17.69 8.94 2.67
CA ALA A 202 -18.82 9.74 3.13
C ALA A 202 -18.89 9.71 4.66
N HIS A 203 -17.95 10.38 5.34
CA HIS A 203 -17.98 10.49 6.80
C HIS A 203 -17.66 11.92 7.28
N PRO A 204 -18.28 12.41 8.36
CA PRO A 204 -17.98 13.73 8.94
C PRO A 204 -16.53 13.98 9.37
N TYR A 205 -15.71 12.94 9.50
CA TYR A 205 -14.35 13.03 10.07
C TYR A 205 -13.31 12.42 9.10
N TRP A 206 -13.58 11.23 8.58
CA TRP A 206 -12.75 10.59 7.56
C TRP A 206 -13.29 10.89 6.16
N HIS A 207 -12.53 11.64 5.38
CA HIS A 207 -12.92 12.05 4.02
C HIS A 207 -12.20 11.22 2.96
N SER A 208 -10.97 10.82 3.27
CA SER A 208 -10.12 10.02 2.40
C SER A 208 -9.17 9.17 3.23
N PHE A 209 -8.76 8.05 2.67
CA PHE A 209 -7.66 7.22 3.13
C PHE A 209 -6.69 7.06 1.98
N ARG A 210 -5.39 7.21 2.24
CA ARG A 210 -4.34 6.97 1.24
C ARG A 210 -3.15 6.33 1.93
N GLU A 211 -2.72 5.21 1.38
CA GLU A 211 -1.48 4.54 1.77
C GLU A 211 -0.71 4.10 0.54
N GLU A 212 0.61 4.06 0.64
CA GLU A 212 1.52 3.66 -0.43
C GLU A 212 2.20 2.32 -0.08
N ILE A 213 2.46 1.50 -1.09
CA ILE A 213 3.12 0.20 -1.00
C ILE A 213 4.32 0.26 -1.95
N GLY A 214 5.48 -0.21 -1.51
CA GLY A 214 6.63 -0.38 -2.41
C GLY A 214 6.30 -1.38 -3.50
N ALA A 215 6.69 -1.09 -4.73
CA ALA A 215 6.61 -2.05 -5.82
C ALA A 215 7.90 -2.90 -5.89
N PRO A 216 7.93 -3.98 -6.71
CA PRO A 216 9.12 -4.80 -6.89
C PRO A 216 10.32 -4.00 -7.41
N ASP A 217 11.52 -4.43 -7.02
CA ASP A 217 12.80 -3.89 -7.45
C ASP A 217 13.69 -4.97 -8.08
N PHE A 218 14.60 -4.57 -8.97
CA PHE A 218 15.60 -5.50 -9.50
C PHE A 218 16.70 -5.76 -8.47
N ASP A 219 17.06 -7.03 -8.26
CA ASP A 219 18.29 -7.36 -7.53
C ASP A 219 19.50 -6.74 -8.24
N SER A 220 20.22 -5.86 -7.54
CA SER A 220 21.33 -5.09 -8.10
C SER A 220 22.53 -5.95 -8.53
N TYR A 221 22.60 -7.20 -8.10
CA TYR A 221 23.65 -8.16 -8.42
C TYR A 221 23.19 -9.31 -9.32
N ASN A 222 21.89 -9.61 -9.34
CA ASN A 222 21.28 -10.68 -10.11
C ASN A 222 19.93 -10.25 -10.71
N PRO A 223 19.89 -9.19 -11.54
CA PRO A 223 18.64 -8.70 -12.10
C PRO A 223 18.02 -9.73 -13.03
N SER A 224 16.70 -9.86 -12.98
CA SER A 224 15.93 -10.83 -13.76
C SER A 224 14.57 -10.25 -14.12
N ALA A 225 14.31 -10.10 -15.42
CA ALA A 225 12.99 -9.66 -15.91
C ALA A 225 11.88 -10.63 -15.49
N ALA A 226 12.15 -11.94 -15.53
CA ALA A 226 11.17 -12.95 -15.16
C ALA A 226 10.82 -12.92 -13.67
N GLU A 227 11.83 -12.72 -12.80
CA GLU A 227 11.61 -12.63 -11.35
C GLU A 227 10.81 -11.37 -11.01
N TYR A 228 11.21 -10.23 -11.57
CA TYR A 228 10.48 -8.97 -11.46
C TYR A 228 9.01 -9.10 -11.88
N LEU A 229 8.75 -9.72 -13.05
CA LEU A 229 7.40 -9.90 -13.57
C LEU A 229 6.54 -10.79 -12.66
N ASN A 230 7.11 -11.85 -12.09
CA ASN A 230 6.37 -12.72 -11.17
C ASN A 230 5.97 -11.96 -9.90
N GLU A 231 6.91 -11.21 -9.29
CA GLU A 231 6.61 -10.41 -8.10
C GLU A 231 5.57 -9.32 -8.40
N TYR A 232 5.71 -8.66 -9.55
CA TYR A 232 4.76 -7.66 -10.00
C TYR A 232 3.36 -8.25 -10.22
N GLU A 233 3.26 -9.44 -10.83
CA GLU A 233 2.00 -10.14 -11.03
C GLU A 233 1.37 -10.55 -9.69
N ASP A 234 2.15 -11.06 -8.75
CA ASP A 234 1.68 -11.40 -7.40
C ASP A 234 1.14 -10.16 -6.65
N ASP A 235 1.84 -9.02 -6.72
CA ASP A 235 1.40 -7.77 -6.11
C ASP A 235 0.11 -7.25 -6.75
N VAL A 236 0.04 -7.22 -8.08
CA VAL A 236 -1.16 -6.76 -8.81
C VAL A 236 -2.35 -7.68 -8.54
N ASN A 237 -2.16 -9.00 -8.50
CA ASN A 237 -3.21 -9.95 -8.12
C ASN A 237 -3.69 -9.72 -6.69
N GLY A 238 -2.77 -9.49 -5.74
CA GLY A 238 -3.11 -9.17 -4.36
C GLY A 238 -3.88 -7.85 -4.21
N LEU A 239 -3.58 -6.85 -5.07
CA LEU A 239 -4.30 -5.58 -5.17
C LEU A 239 -5.67 -5.73 -5.86
N HIS A 240 -5.78 -6.62 -6.84
CA HIS A 240 -7.05 -6.94 -7.50
C HIS A 240 -8.01 -7.62 -6.54
N GLU A 241 -7.55 -8.59 -5.75
CA GLU A 241 -8.33 -9.21 -4.67
C GLU A 241 -8.84 -8.16 -3.66
N LEU A 242 -7.97 -7.20 -3.30
CA LEU A 242 -8.34 -6.09 -2.41
C LEU A 242 -9.41 -5.22 -3.06
N ALA A 243 -9.25 -4.87 -4.33
CA ALA A 243 -10.22 -4.09 -5.09
C ALA A 243 -11.58 -4.80 -5.17
N ALA A 244 -11.60 -6.11 -5.47
CA ALA A 244 -12.82 -6.90 -5.50
C ALA A 244 -13.52 -6.96 -4.13
N ALA A 245 -12.76 -7.12 -3.04
CA ALA A 245 -13.31 -7.11 -1.69
C ALA A 245 -13.90 -5.73 -1.32
N LEU A 246 -13.20 -4.64 -1.68
CA LEU A 246 -13.69 -3.28 -1.48
C LEU A 246 -14.93 -2.98 -2.33
N LEU A 247 -14.99 -3.47 -3.57
CA LEU A 247 -16.17 -3.39 -4.41
C LEU A 247 -17.34 -4.10 -3.73
N HIS A 248 -17.15 -5.31 -3.23
CA HIS A 248 -18.20 -6.07 -2.55
C HIS A 248 -18.73 -5.34 -1.30
N ILE A 249 -17.82 -4.70 -0.54
CA ILE A 249 -18.22 -3.83 0.57
C ILE A 249 -19.06 -2.67 0.06
N MET A 250 -18.59 -1.93 -0.94
CA MET A 250 -19.30 -0.79 -1.53
C MET A 250 -20.68 -1.18 -2.09
N ASP A 251 -20.73 -2.22 -2.91
CA ASP A 251 -21.92 -2.77 -3.55
C ASP A 251 -21.81 -4.29 -3.68
N ALA A 252 -22.67 -5.02 -2.97
CA ALA A 252 -22.70 -6.48 -2.99
C ALA A 252 -23.03 -7.07 -4.38
N SER A 253 -23.67 -6.28 -5.24
CA SER A 253 -23.99 -6.61 -6.63
C SER A 253 -23.04 -5.97 -7.64
N GLY A 254 -21.92 -5.44 -7.16
CA GLY A 254 -20.93 -4.79 -7.99
C GLY A 254 -20.43 -5.68 -9.12
N THR A 255 -20.10 -5.06 -10.24
CA THR A 255 -19.60 -5.75 -11.43
C THR A 255 -18.21 -5.27 -11.78
N GLU A 256 -17.47 -6.14 -12.45
CA GLU A 256 -16.12 -5.85 -12.91
C GLU A 256 -16.09 -5.67 -14.41
N GLN A 257 -15.36 -4.67 -14.88
CA GLN A 257 -15.16 -4.36 -16.27
C GLN A 257 -13.68 -4.14 -16.55
N TRP A 258 -13.14 -4.91 -17.49
CA TRP A 258 -11.80 -4.69 -18.04
C TRP A 258 -11.87 -3.76 -19.24
N ASP A 259 -10.89 -2.87 -19.35
CA ASP A 259 -10.67 -2.13 -20.59
C ASP A 259 -10.37 -3.07 -21.76
N GLU A 260 -10.41 -2.56 -23.00
CA GLU A 260 -10.02 -3.37 -24.15
C GLU A 260 -8.54 -3.78 -24.02
N ASP A 261 -8.30 -5.10 -24.03
CA ASP A 261 -6.96 -5.66 -23.95
C ASP A 261 -6.13 -5.17 -25.15
N PRO A 262 -5.08 -4.34 -24.92
CA PRO A 262 -4.24 -3.83 -25.99
C PRO A 262 -3.50 -4.95 -26.75
N TYR A 263 -3.38 -6.14 -26.15
CA TYR A 263 -2.74 -7.30 -26.74
C TYR A 263 -3.71 -8.24 -27.45
N ALA A 264 -5.03 -8.13 -27.26
CA ALA A 264 -6.01 -9.01 -27.92
C ALA A 264 -5.97 -8.92 -29.46
N ALA A 265 -5.65 -7.75 -30.02
CA ALA A 265 -5.46 -7.58 -31.46
C ALA A 265 -4.18 -8.28 -31.98
N SER A 266 -3.13 -8.34 -31.15
CA SER A 266 -1.82 -8.93 -31.51
C SER A 266 -1.87 -10.46 -31.58
N VAL A 267 -2.64 -11.10 -30.69
CA VAL A 267 -2.86 -12.56 -30.68
C VAL A 267 -3.69 -13.01 -31.87
N SER A 268 -4.67 -12.20 -32.30
CA SER A 268 -5.49 -12.48 -33.48
C SER A 268 -4.68 -12.36 -34.79
N ALA A 269 -3.75 -11.40 -34.88
CA ALA A 269 -2.84 -11.26 -36.02
C ALA A 269 -1.79 -12.40 -36.08
N ALA A 270 -1.18 -12.78 -34.95
CA ALA A 270 -0.19 -13.86 -34.90
C ALA A 270 -0.79 -15.25 -35.19
N SER A 271 -2.05 -15.49 -34.79
CA SER A 271 -2.78 -16.73 -35.11
C SER A 271 -3.25 -16.80 -36.56
N ALA A 272 -3.58 -15.66 -37.19
CA ALA A 272 -3.86 -15.59 -38.62
C ALA A 272 -2.61 -15.82 -39.48
N ASP A 273 -1.46 -15.28 -39.06
CA ASP A 273 -0.20 -15.44 -39.79
C ASP A 273 0.31 -16.89 -39.71
N SER A 274 0.25 -17.52 -38.55
CA SER A 274 0.63 -18.93 -38.37
C SER A 274 -0.32 -19.90 -39.09
N ALA A 275 -1.62 -19.59 -39.21
CA ALA A 275 -2.56 -20.35 -40.04
C ALA A 275 -2.27 -20.21 -41.55
N SER A 276 -1.83 -19.03 -42.00
CA SER A 276 -1.49 -18.78 -43.41
C SER A 276 -0.20 -19.49 -43.83
N VAL A 277 0.81 -19.54 -42.94
CA VAL A 277 2.09 -20.23 -43.17
C VAL A 277 1.90 -21.75 -43.18
N ALA A 278 1.03 -22.29 -42.31
CA ALA A 278 0.68 -23.71 -42.32
C ALA A 278 -0.08 -24.14 -43.58
N ALA A 279 -0.95 -23.28 -44.12
CA ALA A 279 -1.67 -23.54 -45.38
C ALA A 279 -0.75 -23.48 -46.61
N ALA A 280 0.26 -22.61 -46.62
CA ALA A 280 1.23 -22.51 -47.72
C ALA A 280 2.25 -23.66 -47.74
N ALA A 281 2.54 -24.29 -46.60
CA ALA A 281 3.43 -25.46 -46.51
C ALA A 281 2.76 -26.79 -46.90
N ALA A 282 1.44 -26.80 -47.07
CA ALA A 282 0.63 -27.98 -47.39
C ALA A 282 0.17 -28.04 -48.87
N ALA A 283 0.60 -27.09 -49.71
CA ALA A 283 0.33 -27.01 -51.15
C ALA A 283 1.60 -27.29 -51.97
#